data_AF-A0A410K136-F1
#
_entry.id   AF-A0A410K136-F1
#
_cell.length_a   1.000
_cell.length_b   1.000
_cell.length_c   1.000
_cell.angle_alpha   90.00
_cell.angle_beta   90.00
_cell.angle_gamma   90.00
#
_symmetry.space_group_name_H-M   'P 1'
#
loop_
_entity.id
_entity.type
_entity.pdbx_description
1 polymer ?
#
loop_
_entity_poly.entity_id
_entity_poly.type
_entity_poly.pdbx_seq_one_letter_code
_entity_poly.pdbx_strand_id
1 'polypeptide(L)'
;MGFDWVKIREEYENGNTDPDNLAGIFGCSSVEIKKRAKKEKWENSLETGRRKRIRILKAVQDVALKGIEKADSMLDECGNMKDLETHSKTLKAYRDVGLTKPEEIMGTVKTNNALDDLYDISFEDAARVTEDDED
;
A
#
# COMPACT_ATOMS: atom_id res chain seq x y z
N MET A 1 18.50 40.33 28.96
CA MET A 1 17.17 40.38 28.33
C MET A 1 16.75 38.95 28.06
N GLY A 2 15.59 38.53 28.53
CA GLY A 2 15.08 37.18 28.24
C GLY A 2 14.47 37.12 26.85
N PHE A 3 14.54 35.96 26.19
CA PHE A 3 13.84 35.73 24.93
C PHE A 3 12.32 35.74 25.15
N ASP A 4 11.58 36.29 24.18
CA ASP A 4 10.12 36.24 24.17
C ASP A 4 9.64 34.86 23.68
N TRP A 5 9.57 33.92 24.60
CA TRP A 5 9.20 32.53 24.31
C TRP A 5 7.75 32.36 23.88
N VAL A 6 6.87 33.30 24.23
CA VAL A 6 5.47 33.26 23.78
C VAL A 6 5.42 33.51 22.29
N LYS A 7 6.11 34.56 21.82
CA LYS A 7 6.16 34.88 20.40
C LYS A 7 6.89 33.82 19.57
N ILE A 8 7.99 33.26 20.09
CA ILE A 8 8.70 32.14 19.43
C ILE A 8 7.78 30.93 19.27
N ARG A 9 6.97 30.63 20.29
CA ARG A 9 6.00 29.53 20.24
C ARG A 9 4.91 29.77 19.21
N GLU A 10 4.30 30.97 19.19
CA GLU A 10 3.28 31.31 18.20
C GLU A 10 3.79 31.12 16.77
N GLU A 11 4.99 31.63 16.47
CA GLU A 11 5.62 31.47 15.15
C GLU A 11 5.95 30.00 14.82
N TYR A 12 6.38 29.22 15.82
CA TYR A 12 6.64 27.79 15.67
C TYR A 12 5.35 27.00 15.36
N GLU A 13 4.26 27.27 16.09
CA GLU A 13 2.99 26.55 16.00
C GLU A 13 2.18 26.94 14.74
N ASN A 14 2.30 28.19 14.30
CA ASN A 14 1.81 28.68 13.00
C ASN A 14 2.49 27.95 11.82
N GLY A 15 3.67 27.35 12.06
CA GLY A 15 4.33 26.45 11.12
C GLY A 15 4.96 27.11 9.90
N ASN A 16 4.96 28.44 9.84
CA ASN A 16 5.56 29.21 8.73
C ASN A 16 7.09 29.23 8.76
N THR A 17 7.71 28.81 9.87
CA THR A 17 9.14 29.02 10.11
C THR A 17 9.75 27.83 10.83
N ASP A 18 10.86 27.30 10.29
CA ASP A 18 11.61 26.23 10.95
C ASP A 18 12.40 26.75 12.19
N PRO A 19 12.85 25.86 13.09
CA PRO A 19 13.54 26.29 14.31
C PRO A 19 14.89 26.98 14.08
N ASP A 20 15.52 26.76 12.93
CA ASP A 20 16.82 27.34 12.59
C ASP A 20 16.64 28.79 12.11
N ASN A 21 15.56 29.07 11.39
CA ASN A 21 15.12 30.42 11.04
C ASN A 21 14.60 31.20 12.26
N LEU A 22 13.81 30.57 13.13
CA LEU A 22 13.38 31.20 14.39
C LEU A 22 14.58 31.56 15.28
N ALA A 23 15.59 30.69 15.33
CA ALA A 23 16.84 30.97 16.03
C ALA A 23 17.54 32.23 15.50
N GLY A 24 17.60 32.39 14.17
CA GLY A 24 18.13 33.59 13.53
C GLY A 24 17.34 34.86 13.85
N ILE A 25 16.00 34.80 13.79
CA ILE A 25 15.12 35.96 14.03
C ILE A 25 15.18 36.42 15.49
N PHE A 26 15.17 35.48 16.43
CA PHE A 26 15.09 35.78 17.87
C PHE A 26 16.44 35.76 18.58
N GLY A 27 17.53 35.52 17.84
CA GLY A 27 18.89 35.49 18.39
C GLY A 27 19.11 34.40 19.44
N CYS A 28 18.42 33.26 19.32
CA CYS A 28 18.54 32.14 20.24
C CYS A 28 19.08 30.89 19.52
N SER A 29 19.43 29.84 20.27
CA SER A 29 19.90 28.59 19.67
C SER A 29 18.72 27.75 19.17
N SER A 30 18.82 27.21 17.96
CA SER A 30 17.78 26.33 17.41
C SER A 30 17.62 25.04 18.22
N VAL A 31 18.70 24.59 18.87
CA VAL A 31 18.70 23.46 19.80
C VAL A 31 17.84 23.80 21.04
N GLU A 32 17.92 25.04 21.53
CA GLU A 32 17.13 25.53 22.66
C GLU A 32 15.63 25.53 22.31
N ILE A 33 15.29 26.05 21.13
CA ILE A 33 13.91 26.04 20.60
C ILE A 33 13.40 24.60 20.49
N LYS A 34 14.16 23.71 19.82
CA LYS A 34 13.78 22.30 19.64
C LYS A 34 13.59 21.58 20.99
N LYS A 35 14.48 21.81 21.95
CA LYS A 35 14.41 21.24 23.30
C LYS A 35 13.17 21.73 24.04
N ARG A 36 12.87 23.02 23.94
CA ARG A 36 11.72 23.63 24.62
C ARG A 36 10.40 23.23 23.98
N ALA A 37 10.31 23.27 22.66
CA ALA A 37 9.16 22.76 21.91
C ALA A 37 8.83 21.31 22.28
N LYS A 38 9.85 20.45 22.42
CA LYS A 38 9.65 19.07 22.88
C LYS A 38 9.19 18.99 24.34
N LYS A 39 9.79 19.78 25.24
CA LYS A 39 9.46 19.79 26.67
C LYS A 39 8.04 20.30 26.93
N GLU A 40 7.62 21.32 26.20
CA GLU A 40 6.34 22.02 26.35
C GLU A 40 5.27 21.53 25.34
N LYS A 41 5.61 20.53 24.53
CA LYS A 41 4.72 19.91 23.53
C LYS A 41 4.11 20.93 22.54
N TRP A 42 4.93 21.80 21.99
CA TRP A 42 4.47 22.72 20.94
C TRP A 42 4.13 21.95 19.66
N GLU A 43 3.03 22.29 19.00
CA GLU A 43 2.56 21.61 17.80
C GLU A 43 2.70 22.48 16.56
N ASN A 44 3.49 22.04 15.58
CA ASN A 44 3.56 22.69 14.27
C ASN A 44 2.46 22.12 13.37
N SER A 45 1.35 22.85 13.27
CA SER A 45 0.14 22.45 12.56
C SER A 45 0.38 22.10 11.08
N LEU A 46 1.24 22.86 10.39
CA LEU A 46 1.60 22.63 8.99
C LEU A 46 2.45 21.38 8.80
N GLU A 47 3.42 21.14 9.69
CA GLU A 47 4.25 19.93 9.67
C GLU A 47 3.41 18.68 9.98
N THR A 48 2.46 18.77 10.93
CA THR A 48 1.50 17.69 11.21
C THR A 48 0.65 17.37 9.99
N GLY A 49 0.10 18.40 9.32
CA GLY A 49 -0.64 18.24 8.07
C GLY A 49 0.21 17.63 6.95
N ARG A 50 1.47 18.07 6.80
CA ARG A 50 2.42 17.52 5.83
C ARG A 50 2.70 16.04 6.09
N ARG A 51 2.95 15.64 7.34
CA ARG A 51 3.16 14.23 7.71
C ARG A 51 1.94 13.36 7.42
N LYS A 52 0.72 13.87 7.67
CA LYS A 52 -0.52 13.16 7.34
C LYS A 52 -0.63 12.96 5.83
N ARG A 53 -0.39 13.99 5.02
CA ARG A 53 -0.39 13.88 3.54
C ARG A 53 0.64 12.89 3.04
N ILE A 54 1.87 12.90 3.56
CA ILE A 54 2.92 11.94 3.18
C ILE A 54 2.48 10.51 3.50
N ARG A 55 1.87 10.25 4.66
CA ARG A 55 1.35 8.92 5.00
C ARG A 55 0.27 8.46 4.03
N ILE A 56 -0.68 9.33 3.69
CA ILE A 56 -1.74 9.01 2.72
C ILE A 56 -1.12 8.68 1.35
N LEU A 57 -0.18 9.50 0.87
CA LEU A 57 0.49 9.26 -0.42
C LEU A 57 1.23 7.92 -0.46
N LYS A 58 1.90 7.54 0.64
CA LYS A 58 2.54 6.22 0.75
C LYS A 58 1.52 5.08 0.69
N ALA A 59 0.42 5.18 1.42
CA ALA A 59 -0.63 4.16 1.37
C ALA A 59 -1.24 4.00 -0.04
N VAL A 60 -1.48 5.12 -0.73
CA VAL A 60 -1.94 5.11 -2.12
C VAL A 60 -0.92 4.45 -3.05
N GLN A 61 0.37 4.78 -2.88
CA GLN A 61 1.46 4.16 -3.66
C GLN A 61 1.52 2.64 -3.44
N ASP A 62 1.42 2.18 -2.19
CA ASP A 62 1.50 0.76 -1.86
C ASP A 62 0.33 -0.02 -2.48
N VAL A 63 -0.89 0.54 -2.44
CA VAL A 63 -2.07 -0.07 -3.08
C VAL A 63 -1.92 -0.11 -4.60
N ALA A 64 -1.42 0.97 -5.21
CA ALA A 64 -1.21 1.03 -6.65
C ALA A 64 -0.17 0.00 -7.12
N LEU A 65 0.95 -0.15 -6.40
CA LEU A 65 1.98 -1.14 -6.72
C LEU A 65 1.45 -2.57 -6.62
N LYS A 66 0.73 -2.91 -5.54
CA LYS A 66 0.08 -4.23 -5.42
C LYS A 66 -0.91 -4.51 -6.54
N GLY A 67 -1.65 -3.48 -6.98
CA GLY A 67 -2.56 -3.58 -8.11
C GLY A 67 -1.84 -3.90 -9.42
N ILE A 68 -0.70 -3.25 -9.66
CA ILE A 68 0.15 -3.51 -10.84
C ILE A 68 0.74 -4.92 -10.77
N GLU A 69 1.32 -5.33 -9.64
CA GLU A 69 1.88 -6.67 -9.45
C GLU A 69 0.85 -7.77 -9.71
N LYS A 70 -0.39 -7.57 -9.25
CA LYS A 70 -1.48 -8.52 -9.51
C LYS A 70 -1.87 -8.54 -11.00
N ALA A 71 -1.91 -7.38 -11.66
CA ALA A 71 -2.20 -7.31 -13.09
C ALA A 71 -1.12 -8.04 -13.91
N ASP A 72 0.16 -7.87 -13.55
CA ASP A 72 1.27 -8.57 -14.18
C ASP A 72 1.17 -10.09 -13.98
N SER A 73 0.86 -10.55 -12.76
CA SER A 73 0.60 -11.98 -12.49
C SER A 73 -0.52 -12.55 -13.35
N MET A 74 -1.61 -11.80 -13.54
CA MET A 74 -2.73 -12.22 -14.40
C MET A 74 -2.33 -12.28 -15.88
N LEU A 75 -1.44 -11.40 -16.34
CA LEU A 75 -0.92 -11.44 -17.71
C LEU A 75 -0.02 -12.66 -17.93
N ASP A 76 0.81 -13.02 -16.95
CA ASP A 76 1.62 -14.24 -17.00
C ASP A 76 0.75 -15.50 -17.07
N GLU A 77 -0.33 -15.56 -16.29
CA GLU A 77 -1.32 -16.65 -16.36
C GLU A 77 -2.04 -16.71 -17.71
N CYS A 78 -2.34 -15.56 -18.32
CA CYS A 78 -2.90 -15.49 -19.68
C CYS A 78 -1.93 -16.01 -20.74
N GLY A 79 -0.61 -15.84 -20.54
CA GLY A 79 0.43 -16.45 -21.39
C GLY A 79 0.29 -17.97 -21.47
N ASN A 80 0.07 -18.61 -20.31
CA ASN A 80 -0.15 -20.05 -20.21
C ASN A 80 -1.45 -20.52 -20.90
N MET A 81 -2.45 -19.65 -21.05
CA MET A 81 -3.71 -19.99 -21.71
C MET A 81 -3.55 -20.17 -23.23
N LYS A 82 -2.65 -19.40 -23.86
CA LYS A 82 -2.27 -19.63 -25.27
C LYS A 82 -1.56 -20.97 -25.45
N ASP A 83 -0.71 -21.36 -24.50
CA ASP A 83 -0.06 -22.66 -24.52
C ASP A 83 -1.07 -23.80 -24.34
N LEU A 84 -2.08 -23.61 -23.49
CA LEU A 84 -3.18 -24.55 -23.31
C LEU A 84 -4.03 -24.70 -24.58
N GLU A 85 -4.35 -23.59 -25.27
CA GLU A 85 -5.08 -23.61 -26.54
C GLU A 85 -4.27 -24.31 -27.64
N THR A 86 -2.96 -24.08 -27.67
CA THR A 86 -2.03 -24.71 -28.63
C THR A 86 -1.90 -26.22 -28.36
N HIS A 87 -1.81 -26.62 -27.10
CA HIS A 87 -1.86 -28.02 -26.68
C HIS A 87 -3.19 -28.68 -27.06
N SER A 88 -4.32 -28.02 -26.84
CA SER A 88 -5.66 -28.53 -27.21
C SER A 88 -5.80 -28.75 -28.72
N LYS A 89 -5.35 -27.79 -29.54
CA LYS A 89 -5.34 -27.94 -31.01
C LYS A 89 -4.42 -29.07 -31.48
N THR A 90 -3.26 -29.20 -30.85
CA THR A 90 -2.27 -30.23 -31.15
C THR A 90 -2.79 -31.63 -30.79
N LEU A 91 -3.41 -31.80 -29.61
CA LEU A 91 -4.05 -33.06 -29.20
C LEU A 91 -5.20 -33.44 -30.14
N LYS A 92 -6.00 -32.48 -30.59
CA LYS A 92 -7.06 -32.72 -31.57
C LYS A 92 -6.48 -33.18 -32.91
N ALA A 93 -5.41 -32.55 -33.39
CA ALA A 93 -4.72 -32.97 -34.61
C ALA A 93 -4.13 -34.39 -34.49
N TYR A 94 -3.54 -34.75 -33.35
CA TYR A 94 -3.05 -36.11 -33.11
C TYR A 94 -4.18 -37.15 -33.10
N ARG A 95 -5.35 -36.80 -32.55
CA ARG A 95 -6.56 -37.65 -32.60
C ARG A 95 -7.07 -37.81 -34.03
N ASP A 96 -7.19 -36.72 -34.78
CA ASP A 96 -7.76 -36.71 -36.12
C ASP A 96 -6.88 -37.45 -37.16
N VAL A 97 -5.56 -37.46 -36.96
CA VAL A 97 -4.59 -38.21 -37.80
C VAL A 97 -4.43 -39.67 -37.36
N GLY A 98 -5.15 -40.11 -36.31
CA GLY A 98 -5.17 -41.51 -35.85
C GLY A 98 -3.91 -41.95 -35.10
N LEU A 99 -3.13 -41.01 -34.56
CA LEU A 99 -1.84 -41.27 -33.90
C LEU A 99 -1.94 -41.63 -32.40
N THR A 100 -3.10 -41.47 -31.75
CA THR A 100 -3.26 -41.74 -30.31
C THR A 100 -4.59 -42.44 -29.98
N LYS A 101 -4.55 -43.45 -29.10
CA LYS A 101 -5.75 -44.09 -28.54
C LYS A 101 -6.28 -43.27 -27.35
N PRO A 102 -7.60 -43.07 -27.20
CA PRO A 102 -8.18 -42.19 -26.18
C PRO A 102 -7.90 -42.60 -24.72
N GLU A 103 -7.53 -43.86 -24.49
CA GLU A 103 -7.41 -44.46 -23.14
C GLU A 103 -6.17 -43.96 -22.35
N GLU A 104 -5.16 -43.38 -23.01
CA GLU A 104 -3.93 -42.92 -22.34
C GLU A 104 -3.99 -41.46 -21.84
N ILE A 105 -5.04 -40.70 -22.18
CA ILE A 105 -5.10 -39.23 -21.94
C ILE A 105 -5.80 -38.88 -20.61
N MET A 106 -6.57 -39.79 -20.02
CA MET A 106 -7.40 -39.53 -18.82
C MET A 106 -6.68 -39.80 -17.48
N GLY A 107 -5.35 -39.71 -17.46
CA GLY A 107 -4.56 -39.77 -16.23
C GLY A 107 -4.44 -38.40 -15.57
N THR A 108 -5.21 -38.17 -14.50
CA THR A 108 -4.97 -37.13 -13.47
C THR A 108 -5.04 -35.66 -13.92
N VAL A 109 -6.25 -35.11 -14.03
CA VAL A 109 -6.47 -33.67 -13.79
C VAL A 109 -7.44 -33.53 -12.63
N LYS A 110 -6.92 -33.34 -11.42
CA LYS A 110 -7.71 -32.80 -10.31
C LYS A 110 -7.90 -31.31 -10.59
N THR A 111 -9.09 -30.91 -11.02
CA THR A 111 -9.48 -29.50 -11.10
C THR A 111 -9.76 -29.01 -9.68
N ASN A 112 -8.78 -28.39 -9.04
CA ASN A 112 -9.05 -27.55 -7.88
C ASN A 112 -9.63 -26.23 -8.44
N ASN A 113 -10.94 -26.02 -8.26
CA ASN A 113 -11.61 -24.79 -8.68
C ASN A 113 -11.20 -23.64 -7.74
N ALA A 114 -10.16 -22.90 -8.10
CA ALA A 114 -9.74 -21.68 -7.41
C ALA A 114 -10.78 -20.52 -7.49
N LEU A 115 -11.89 -20.73 -8.21
CA LEU A 115 -13.00 -19.76 -8.31
C LEU A 115 -13.94 -19.80 -7.09
N ASP A 116 -14.05 -20.94 -6.40
CA ASP A 116 -14.91 -21.07 -5.21
C ASP A 116 -14.29 -20.35 -4.00
N ASP A 117 -12.96 -20.34 -3.90
CA ASP A 117 -12.21 -19.61 -2.85
C ASP A 117 -12.28 -18.07 -2.99
N LEU A 118 -12.73 -17.56 -4.15
CA LEU A 118 -12.83 -16.11 -4.41
C LEU A 118 -14.10 -15.49 -3.77
N TYR A 119 -15.11 -16.29 -3.45
CA TYR A 119 -16.37 -15.84 -2.85
C TYR A 119 -16.49 -16.12 -1.34
N ASP A 120 -15.50 -16.82 -0.76
CA ASP A 120 -15.43 -17.18 0.66
C ASP A 120 -14.72 -16.14 1.53
N ILE A 121 -14.53 -14.91 1.04
CA ILE A 121 -14.27 -13.75 1.91
C ILE A 121 -15.59 -13.45 2.62
N SER A 122 -15.84 -14.20 3.70
CA SER A 122 -17.06 -14.10 4.49
C SER A 122 -17.22 -12.68 5.02
N PHE A 123 -18.47 -12.27 5.22
CA PHE A 123 -18.87 -10.99 5.81
C PHE A 123 -18.11 -10.64 7.12
N GLU A 124 -17.47 -11.60 7.77
CA GLU A 124 -16.69 -11.41 8.99
C GLU A 124 -15.39 -10.61 8.76
N ASP A 125 -14.76 -10.71 7.59
CA ASP A 125 -13.56 -9.91 7.26
C ASP A 125 -13.90 -8.43 6.98
N ALA A 126 -15.12 -8.15 6.52
CA ALA A 126 -15.60 -6.77 6.33
C ALA A 126 -16.02 -6.11 7.66
N ALA A 127 -16.59 -6.87 8.60
CA ALA A 127 -17.00 -6.38 9.91
C ALA A 127 -15.80 -6.06 10.83
N ARG A 128 -14.70 -6.82 10.71
CA ARG A 128 -13.47 -6.60 11.50
C ARG A 128 -12.74 -5.29 11.14
N VAL A 129 -13.05 -4.66 10.00
CA VAL A 129 -12.50 -3.35 9.61
C VAL A 129 -13.30 -2.19 10.22
N THR A 130 -14.52 -2.43 10.70
CA THR A 130 -15.42 -1.40 11.24
C THR A 130 -15.56 -1.40 12.76
N GLU A 131 -15.13 -2.46 13.45
CA GLU A 131 -15.22 -2.59 14.91
C GLU A 131 -13.81 -2.62 15.53
N ASP A 132 -13.23 -1.44 15.77
CA ASP A 132 -12.08 -1.30 16.69
C ASP A 132 -11.98 0.17 17.21
N ASP A 133 -13.13 0.81 17.41
CA ASP A 133 -13.25 2.06 18.16
C ASP A 133 -14.50 1.98 19.05
N GLU A 134 -14.42 1.26 20.17
CA GLU A 134 -15.19 1.61 21.38
C GLU A 134 -14.49 1.04 22.64
N ASP A 135 -14.09 1.99 23.49
CA ASP A 135 -13.56 1.98 24.88
C ASP A 135 -12.09 1.61 25.19
#